data_AF-A0AAN0JPQ9-F1
#
_entry.id   AF-A0AAN0JPQ9-F1
#
_cell.length_a   1.000
_cell.length_b   1.000
_cell.length_c   1.000
_cell.angle_alpha   90.00
_cell.angle_beta   90.00
_cell.angle_gamma   90.00
#
_symmetry.space_group_name_H-M   'P 1'
#
loop_
_entity.id
_entity.type
_entity.pdbx_description
1 polymer ?
#
loop_
_entity_poly.entity_id
_entity_poly.type
_entity_poly.pdbx_seq_one_letter_code
_entity_poly.pdbx_strand_id
1 'polypeptide(L)'
;MAVNSAIFLFFAATVTVVLAASGTKNVLFMPVDDLRPELLEAYDQKHIITPNLDRLAKESLVFQRAYCQHALCIPSRNSFMTGRRPDTTHVWAGLGNANFRVTGPDWISLPEHFKNSGYTTLGGGKTYHPNSPPNWDEPKSWSQDQPYFPFALVKCPNTTTTQNERVGGNVAPIDTWCPLDEKEYPDTFHYDWKLANHTIYT
;
A
#
# COMPACT_ATOMS: atom_id res chain seq x y z
N MET A 1 78.16 -1.53 -12.86
CA MET A 1 77.08 -0.59 -12.50
C MET A 1 75.78 -1.18 -12.98
N ALA A 2 74.93 -1.67 -12.06
CA ALA A 2 73.66 -2.30 -12.40
C ALA A 2 72.59 -1.20 -12.56
N VAL A 3 71.88 -1.21 -13.68
CA VAL A 3 70.76 -0.29 -13.95
C VAL A 3 69.47 -1.01 -13.59
N ASN A 4 68.79 -0.55 -12.54
CA ASN A 4 67.47 -1.05 -12.15
C ASN A 4 66.41 -0.44 -13.08
N SER A 5 65.76 -1.28 -13.89
CA SER A 5 64.56 -0.89 -14.66
C SER A 5 63.31 -1.16 -13.82
N ALA A 6 62.60 -0.11 -13.42
CA ALA A 6 61.29 -0.23 -12.77
C ALA A 6 60.19 -0.32 -13.84
N ILE A 7 59.42 -1.40 -13.82
CA ILE A 7 58.22 -1.58 -14.65
C ILE A 7 57.03 -0.98 -13.88
N PHE A 8 56.43 0.08 -14.43
CA PHE A 8 55.17 0.63 -13.93
C PHE A 8 54.00 -0.08 -14.62
N LEU A 9 53.28 -0.92 -13.88
CA LEU A 9 52.00 -1.50 -14.31
C LEU A 9 50.90 -0.44 -14.13
N PHE A 10 50.39 0.09 -15.25
CA PHE A 10 49.20 0.93 -15.29
C PHE A 10 47.95 0.05 -15.09
N PHE A 11 47.32 0.15 -13.91
CA PHE A 11 46.03 -0.48 -13.66
C PHE A 11 44.93 0.40 -14.26
N ALA A 12 44.47 0.08 -15.47
CA ALA A 12 43.35 0.78 -16.08
C ALA A 12 42.06 0.36 -15.35
N ALA A 13 41.57 1.21 -14.44
CA ALA A 13 40.27 1.03 -13.82
C ALA A 13 39.18 1.24 -14.89
N THR A 14 38.57 0.16 -15.34
CA THR A 14 37.38 0.20 -16.18
C THR A 14 36.22 0.75 -15.36
N VAL A 15 35.85 2.01 -15.61
CA VAL A 15 34.63 2.62 -15.05
C VAL A 15 33.45 2.10 -15.85
N THR A 16 32.72 1.14 -15.29
CA THR A 16 31.45 0.68 -15.85
C THR A 16 30.38 1.73 -15.58
N VAL A 17 30.04 2.52 -16.59
CA VAL A 17 28.88 3.43 -16.52
C VAL A 17 27.62 2.58 -16.61
N VAL A 18 26.94 2.38 -15.49
CA VAL A 18 25.60 1.79 -15.47
C VAL A 18 24.64 2.86 -16.00
N LEU A 19 24.19 2.72 -17.25
CA LEU A 19 23.06 3.50 -17.75
C LEU A 19 21.84 3.15 -16.90
N ALA A 20 21.37 4.11 -16.10
CA ALA A 20 20.07 3.99 -15.45
C ALA A 20 18.99 3.80 -16.52
N ALA A 21 18.07 2.86 -16.30
CA ALA A 21 16.98 2.60 -17.22
C ALA A 21 16.17 3.89 -17.45
N SER A 22 16.24 4.41 -18.67
CA SER A 22 15.51 5.61 -19.11
C SER A 22 14.02 5.29 -19.23
N GLY A 23 13.24 5.65 -18.21
CA GLY A 23 11.78 5.64 -18.21
C GLY A 23 11.24 5.72 -16.79
N THR A 24 10.30 6.64 -16.53
CA THR A 24 9.56 6.70 -15.27
C THR A 24 8.80 5.38 -15.08
N LYS A 25 8.90 4.79 -13.89
CA LYS A 25 8.21 3.54 -13.55
C LYS A 25 6.84 3.86 -12.95
N ASN A 26 5.83 3.09 -13.33
CA ASN A 26 4.55 3.06 -12.62
C ASN A 26 4.72 2.39 -11.25
N VAL A 27 3.91 2.81 -10.27
CA VAL A 27 3.95 2.28 -8.91
C VAL A 27 2.55 1.78 -8.54
N LEU A 28 2.44 0.50 -8.21
CA LEU A 28 1.24 -0.10 -7.62
C LEU A 28 1.49 -0.28 -6.12
N PHE A 29 0.78 0.49 -5.30
CA PHE A 29 0.81 0.37 -3.84
C PHE A 29 -0.45 -0.36 -3.36
N MET A 30 -0.27 -1.53 -2.73
CA MET A 30 -1.37 -2.44 -2.37
C MET A 30 -1.37 -2.74 -0.86
N PRO A 31 -1.90 -1.82 -0.01
CA PRO A 31 -2.01 -2.06 1.42
C PRO A 31 -3.19 -2.99 1.72
N VAL A 32 -2.91 -4.14 2.34
CA VAL A 32 -3.94 -5.10 2.75
C VAL A 32 -4.25 -4.92 4.24
N ASP A 33 -5.54 -4.80 4.58
CA ASP A 33 -5.98 -4.56 5.96
C ASP A 33 -5.82 -5.83 6.80
N ASP A 34 -5.19 -5.72 7.96
CA ASP A 34 -5.01 -6.79 8.96
C ASP A 34 -4.37 -8.10 8.43
N LEU A 35 -3.66 -8.02 7.30
CA LEU A 35 -2.93 -9.15 6.73
C LEU A 35 -1.69 -9.46 7.57
N ARG A 36 -1.67 -10.65 8.17
CA ARG A 36 -0.51 -11.16 8.90
C ARG A 36 0.42 -11.98 7.98
N PRO A 37 1.75 -12.02 8.23
CA PRO A 37 2.70 -12.78 7.40
C PRO A 37 2.39 -14.27 7.32
N GLU A 38 1.61 -14.82 8.27
CA GLU A 38 1.30 -16.24 8.33
C GLU A 38 0.43 -16.79 7.18
N LEU A 39 0.12 -15.97 6.19
CA LEU A 39 -0.68 -16.34 5.02
C LEU A 39 0.14 -16.74 3.79
N LEU A 40 1.45 -16.45 3.75
CA LEU A 40 2.24 -16.56 2.51
C LEU A 40 3.35 -17.61 2.59
N GLU A 41 3.59 -18.31 1.47
CA GLU A 41 4.71 -19.25 1.33
C GLU A 41 6.06 -18.55 1.55
N ALA A 42 6.14 -17.26 1.21
CA ALA A 42 7.33 -16.43 1.39
C ALA A 42 7.75 -16.23 2.86
N TYR A 43 6.88 -16.56 3.82
CA TYR A 43 7.14 -16.57 5.26
C TYR A 43 7.06 -18.00 5.85
N ASP A 44 7.40 -19.00 5.03
CA ASP A 44 7.45 -20.42 5.40
C ASP A 44 6.10 -21.03 5.83
N GLN A 45 4.97 -20.41 5.44
CA GLN A 45 3.63 -20.95 5.70
C GLN A 45 3.04 -21.63 4.47
N LYS A 46 2.57 -22.87 4.62
CA LYS A 46 2.05 -23.68 3.49
C LYS A 46 0.59 -24.12 3.62
N HIS A 47 -0.09 -23.68 4.68
CA HIS A 47 -1.44 -24.14 5.00
C HIS A 47 -2.54 -23.26 4.41
N ILE A 48 -2.17 -22.10 3.84
CA ILE A 48 -3.08 -21.14 3.22
C ILE A 48 -2.76 -21.08 1.73
N ILE A 49 -3.80 -20.97 0.90
CA ILE A 49 -3.69 -21.05 -0.57
C ILE A 49 -3.64 -19.63 -1.13
N THR A 50 -2.45 -19.17 -1.55
CA THR A 50 -2.21 -17.78 -2.04
C THR A 50 -1.46 -17.69 -3.37
N PRO A 51 -1.85 -18.45 -4.41
CA PRO A 51 -1.04 -18.66 -5.61
C PRO A 51 -0.60 -17.36 -6.32
N ASN A 52 -1.45 -16.32 -6.31
CA ASN A 52 -1.12 -15.03 -6.92
C ASN A 52 -0.08 -14.24 -6.12
N LEU A 53 -0.19 -14.22 -4.78
CA LEU A 53 0.77 -13.53 -3.91
C LEU A 53 2.09 -14.31 -3.85
N ASP A 54 2.04 -15.64 -3.87
CA ASP A 54 3.24 -16.49 -3.92
C ASP A 54 4.02 -16.31 -5.23
N ARG A 55 3.31 -16.17 -6.36
CA ARG A 55 3.92 -15.82 -7.64
C ARG A 55 4.57 -14.45 -7.60
N LEU A 56 3.87 -13.43 -7.08
CA LEU A 56 4.43 -12.08 -6.92
C LEU A 56 5.69 -12.10 -6.04
N ALA A 57 5.67 -12.84 -4.94
CA ALA A 57 6.80 -12.95 -4.02
C ALA A 57 8.03 -13.60 -4.68
N LYS A 58 7.85 -14.61 -5.56
CA LYS A 58 8.94 -15.26 -6.32
C LYS A 58 9.64 -14.32 -7.30
N GLU A 59 8.95 -13.27 -7.74
CA GLU A 59 9.46 -12.25 -8.67
C GLU A 59 9.92 -10.97 -7.96
N SER A 60 9.84 -10.92 -6.62
CA SER A 60 10.04 -9.70 -5.82
C SER A 60 11.13 -9.84 -4.75
N LEU A 61 11.58 -8.71 -4.21
CA LEU A 61 12.31 -8.68 -2.95
C LEU A 61 11.31 -8.74 -1.77
N VAL A 62 11.43 -9.76 -0.92
CA VAL A 62 10.58 -9.96 0.27
C VAL A 62 11.34 -9.58 1.54
N PHE A 63 10.74 -8.71 2.35
CA PHE A 63 11.30 -8.31 3.65
C PHE A 63 10.82 -9.24 4.76
N GLN A 64 11.72 -10.04 5.31
CA GLN A 64 11.43 -10.94 6.44
C GLN A 64 11.19 -10.21 7.78
N ARG A 65 11.47 -8.89 7.82
CA ARG A 65 11.39 -8.05 9.02
C ARG A 65 10.82 -6.68 8.68
N ALA A 66 9.53 -6.64 8.38
CA ALA A 66 8.77 -5.41 8.17
C ALA A 66 7.79 -5.21 9.33
N TYR A 67 7.84 -4.05 9.99
CA TYR A 67 7.02 -3.73 11.16
C TYR A 67 6.27 -2.42 10.93
N CYS A 68 4.97 -2.41 11.26
CA CYS A 68 4.20 -1.17 11.34
C CYS A 68 4.59 -0.38 12.59
N GLN A 69 4.34 0.94 12.56
CA GLN A 69 4.65 1.80 13.71
C GLN A 69 3.57 1.71 14.81
N HIS A 70 2.38 1.22 14.47
CA HIS A 70 1.28 1.04 15.40
C HIS A 70 0.36 -0.06 14.87
N ALA A 71 -0.01 -1.04 15.70
CA ALA A 71 -0.86 -2.18 15.32
C ALA A 71 -2.36 -1.80 15.32
N LEU A 72 -2.71 -0.70 14.66
CA LEU A 72 -4.08 -0.24 14.45
C LEU A 72 -4.17 0.50 13.10
N CYS A 73 -5.26 0.27 12.35
CA CYS A 73 -5.38 0.73 10.96
C CYS A 73 -5.19 2.25 10.80
N ILE A 74 -5.88 3.07 11.60
CA ILE A 74 -5.83 4.54 11.52
C ILE A 74 -4.40 5.09 11.72
N PRO A 75 -3.73 4.85 12.86
CA PRO A 75 -2.38 5.37 13.10
C PRO A 75 -1.35 4.80 12.13
N SER A 76 -1.46 3.51 11.76
CA SER A 76 -0.56 2.87 10.78
C SER A 76 -0.64 3.55 9.41
N ARG A 77 -1.85 3.76 8.89
CA ARG A 77 -2.09 4.40 7.59
C ARG A 77 -1.63 5.84 7.55
N ASN A 78 -1.95 6.63 8.58
CA ASN A 78 -1.45 8.01 8.69
C ASN A 78 0.08 8.03 8.75
N SER A 79 0.71 7.04 9.40
CA SER A 79 2.16 6.95 9.52
C SER A 79 2.84 6.70 8.18
N PHE A 80 2.50 5.62 7.48
CA PHE A 80 3.18 5.31 6.22
C PHE A 80 2.80 6.26 5.07
N MET A 81 1.61 6.86 5.10
CA MET A 81 1.24 7.86 4.09
C MET A 81 1.99 9.17 4.23
N THR A 82 2.48 9.50 5.42
CA THR A 82 3.21 10.76 5.66
C THR A 82 4.70 10.54 5.87
N GLY A 83 5.15 9.29 5.98
CA GLY A 83 6.52 8.94 6.37
C GLY A 83 6.86 9.36 7.81
N ARG A 84 5.86 9.62 8.67
CA ARG A 84 6.05 10.12 10.04
C ARG A 84 5.54 9.11 11.06
N ARG A 85 6.12 9.11 12.25
CA ARG A 85 5.69 8.22 13.34
C ARG A 85 4.35 8.70 13.94
N PRO A 86 3.54 7.80 14.54
CA PRO A 86 2.33 8.16 15.27
C PRO A 86 2.53 9.29 16.30
N ASP A 87 3.68 9.30 16.99
CA ASP A 87 4.03 10.36 17.95
C ASP A 87 4.32 11.71 17.32
N THR A 88 4.57 11.76 16.00
CA THR A 88 4.66 13.01 15.24
C THR A 88 3.30 13.40 14.69
N THR A 89 2.52 12.44 14.18
CA THR A 89 1.20 12.72 13.60
C THR A 89 0.14 13.03 14.66
N HIS A 90 0.38 12.63 15.91
CA HIS A 90 -0.58 12.66 17.03
C HIS A 90 -1.86 11.87 16.76
N VAL A 91 -1.79 10.93 15.82
CA VAL A 91 -2.84 9.98 15.51
C VAL A 91 -2.46 8.66 16.19
N TRP A 92 -3.04 8.39 17.36
CA TRP A 92 -2.72 7.19 18.17
C TRP A 92 -3.86 6.17 18.21
N ALA A 93 -5.10 6.63 18.42
CA ALA A 93 -6.28 5.76 18.49
C ALA A 93 -7.59 6.58 18.33
N GLY A 94 -8.67 5.88 17.96
CA GLY A 94 -10.02 6.44 17.91
C GLY A 94 -10.33 7.32 16.69
N LEU A 95 -11.63 7.59 16.48
CA LEU A 95 -12.13 8.42 15.36
C LEU A 95 -12.00 9.93 15.62
N GLY A 96 -11.76 10.35 16.86
CA GLY A 96 -11.75 11.77 17.23
C GLY A 96 -10.54 12.56 16.72
N ASN A 97 -9.42 11.89 16.43
CA ASN A 97 -8.21 12.51 15.84
C ASN A 97 -7.57 11.56 14.81
N ALA A 98 -8.32 11.21 13.78
CA ALA A 98 -7.90 10.25 12.75
C ALA A 98 -7.22 10.90 11.53
N ASN A 99 -6.96 12.22 11.59
CA ASN A 99 -6.53 13.03 10.45
C ASN A 99 -5.16 13.69 10.72
N PHE A 100 -4.11 13.20 10.05
CA PHE A 100 -2.78 13.79 10.14
C PHE A 100 -2.72 15.27 9.72
N ARG A 101 -3.66 15.76 8.89
CA ARG A 101 -3.73 17.17 8.45
C ARG A 101 -4.06 18.15 9.58
N VAL A 102 -4.63 17.68 10.69
CA VAL A 102 -4.85 18.53 11.87
C VAL A 102 -3.51 18.94 12.49
N THR A 103 -2.59 17.99 12.62
CA THR A 103 -1.25 18.24 13.18
C THR A 103 -0.30 18.83 12.12
N GLY A 104 -0.43 18.40 10.87
CA GLY A 104 0.45 18.76 9.77
C GLY A 104 -0.32 19.14 8.51
N PRO A 105 -0.89 20.36 8.43
CA PRO A 105 -1.72 20.77 7.30
C PRO A 105 -0.96 20.75 5.97
N ASP A 106 0.34 21.05 6.01
CA ASP A 106 1.22 21.17 4.84
C ASP A 106 2.12 19.94 4.61
N TRP A 107 1.90 18.85 5.34
CA TRP A 107 2.70 17.64 5.14
C TRP A 107 2.34 16.96 3.83
N ILE A 108 3.32 16.76 2.97
CA ILE A 108 3.14 16.05 1.72
C ILE A 108 2.90 14.56 2.01
N SER A 109 1.77 14.03 1.55
CA SER A 109 1.48 12.60 1.59
C SER A 109 2.24 11.84 0.49
N LEU A 110 2.35 10.52 0.62
CA LEU A 110 2.95 9.65 -0.38
C LEU A 110 2.34 9.87 -1.77
N PRO A 111 1.01 9.77 -1.98
CA PRO A 111 0.43 10.03 -3.29
C PRO A 111 0.56 11.52 -3.71
N GLU A 112 0.46 12.49 -2.80
CA GLU A 112 0.70 13.91 -3.13
C GLU A 112 2.13 14.13 -3.65
N HIS A 113 3.13 13.44 -3.11
CA HIS A 113 4.51 13.52 -3.59
C HIS A 113 4.65 13.04 -5.04
N PHE A 114 4.02 11.91 -5.38
CA PHE A 114 3.98 11.39 -6.75
C PHE A 114 3.27 12.37 -7.69
N LYS A 115 2.09 12.86 -7.28
CA LYS A 115 1.32 13.84 -8.05
C LYS A 115 2.12 15.10 -8.34
N ASN A 116 2.77 15.69 -7.33
CA ASN A 116 3.61 16.87 -7.47
C ASN A 116 4.86 16.62 -8.34
N SER A 117 5.24 15.36 -8.53
CA SER A 117 6.34 14.92 -9.40
C SER A 117 5.88 14.56 -10.82
N GLY A 118 4.64 14.86 -11.19
CA GLY A 118 4.10 14.65 -12.53
C GLY A 118 3.45 13.29 -12.78
N TYR A 119 3.24 12.48 -11.73
CA TYR A 119 2.51 11.22 -11.86
C TYR A 119 0.99 11.44 -11.84
N THR A 120 0.27 10.63 -12.62
CA THR A 120 -1.15 10.40 -12.38
C THR A 120 -1.31 9.52 -11.15
N THR A 121 -2.00 10.02 -10.14
CA THR A 121 -2.21 9.33 -8.86
C THR A 121 -3.67 8.97 -8.70
N LEU A 122 -3.92 7.67 -8.56
CA LEU A 122 -5.23 7.05 -8.38
C LEU A 122 -5.26 6.32 -7.04
N GLY A 123 -6.41 6.35 -6.38
CA GLY A 123 -6.63 5.70 -5.09
C GLY A 123 -7.89 4.86 -5.10
N GLY A 124 -7.91 3.82 -4.28
CA GLY A 124 -9.09 2.97 -4.14
C GLY A 124 -9.17 2.30 -2.78
N GLY A 125 -10.37 1.83 -2.46
CA GLY A 125 -10.61 1.01 -1.29
C GLY A 125 -10.35 1.73 0.03
N LYS A 126 -9.88 0.96 1.01
CA LYS A 126 -9.41 1.46 2.31
C LYS A 126 -7.92 1.78 2.22
N THR A 127 -7.53 2.78 1.44
CA THR A 127 -6.12 3.23 1.34
C THR A 127 -5.78 4.15 2.52
N TYR A 128 -6.57 5.20 2.72
CA TYR A 128 -6.74 5.86 4.01
C TYR A 128 -7.80 5.13 4.85
N HIS A 129 -7.86 5.42 6.16
CA HIS A 129 -9.04 5.03 6.93
C HIS A 129 -10.23 5.89 6.46
N PRO A 130 -11.47 5.35 6.40
CA PRO A 130 -12.61 6.09 5.87
C PRO A 130 -12.76 7.47 6.52
N ASN A 131 -12.92 8.50 5.68
CA ASN A 131 -13.05 9.90 6.08
C ASN A 131 -11.92 10.42 7.00
N SER A 132 -10.72 9.81 6.94
CA SER A 132 -9.60 10.08 7.84
C SER A 132 -8.25 9.99 7.09
N PRO A 133 -7.80 11.07 6.42
CA PRO A 133 -8.36 12.43 6.39
C PRO A 133 -9.68 12.54 5.60
N PRO A 134 -10.45 13.64 5.81
CA PRO A 134 -11.71 13.87 5.09
C PRO A 134 -11.56 13.72 3.58
N ASN A 135 -12.61 13.19 2.97
CA ASN A 135 -12.64 12.90 1.54
C ASN A 135 -11.38 12.17 1.01
N TRP A 136 -10.81 11.24 1.77
CA TRP A 136 -9.65 10.44 1.36
C TRP A 136 -8.43 11.31 0.99
N ASP A 137 -8.34 12.51 1.55
CA ASP A 137 -7.31 13.53 1.29
C ASP A 137 -7.40 14.22 -0.09
N GLU A 138 -8.54 14.13 -0.77
CA GLU A 138 -8.78 14.94 -1.98
C GLU A 138 -8.83 16.44 -1.66
N PRO A 139 -8.37 17.30 -2.59
CA PRO A 139 -7.72 16.97 -3.86
C PRO A 139 -6.18 16.88 -3.75
N LYS A 140 -5.60 16.87 -2.54
CA LYS A 140 -4.14 16.91 -2.37
C LYS A 140 -3.48 15.62 -2.84
N SER A 141 -3.99 14.48 -2.39
CA SER A 141 -3.38 13.17 -2.65
C SER A 141 -3.62 12.65 -4.08
N TRP A 142 -4.77 12.92 -4.70
CA TRP A 142 -5.19 12.26 -5.95
C TRP A 142 -5.31 13.26 -7.12
N SER A 143 -5.13 12.77 -8.35
CA SER A 143 -5.21 13.60 -9.56
C SER A 143 -6.65 14.06 -9.78
N GLN A 144 -6.87 15.35 -10.11
CA GLN A 144 -8.22 15.95 -10.12
C GLN A 144 -9.18 15.32 -11.14
N ASP A 145 -8.66 14.84 -12.28
CA ASP A 145 -9.46 14.20 -13.33
C ASP A 145 -9.57 12.68 -13.17
N GLN A 146 -9.21 12.17 -11.99
CA GLN A 146 -9.16 10.74 -11.71
C GLN A 146 -10.10 10.40 -10.56
N PRO A 147 -10.97 9.39 -10.70
CA PRO A 147 -11.87 9.01 -9.63
C PRO A 147 -11.10 8.31 -8.49
N TYR A 148 -11.48 8.60 -7.25
CA TYR A 148 -11.22 7.66 -6.15
C TYR A 148 -12.21 6.50 -6.23
N PHE A 149 -11.73 5.26 -6.18
CA PHE A 149 -12.58 4.07 -6.28
C PHE A 149 -12.98 3.59 -4.87
N PRO A 150 -14.14 3.97 -4.32
CA PRO A 150 -14.51 3.60 -2.96
C PRO A 150 -14.60 2.08 -2.81
N PHE A 151 -14.23 1.55 -1.64
CA PHE A 151 -14.46 0.13 -1.35
C PHE A 151 -15.96 -0.17 -1.42
N ALA A 152 -16.32 -1.35 -1.93
CA ALA A 152 -17.71 -1.75 -1.97
C ALA A 152 -18.21 -2.08 -0.55
N LEU A 153 -19.36 -1.51 -0.18
CA LEU A 153 -20.09 -1.86 1.03
C LEU A 153 -21.02 -3.03 0.71
N VAL A 154 -20.46 -4.23 0.52
CA VAL A 154 -21.29 -5.45 0.47
C VAL A 154 -21.52 -5.88 1.90
N LYS A 155 -22.80 -5.92 2.30
CA LYS A 155 -23.17 -6.61 3.52
C LYS A 155 -23.08 -8.11 3.25
N CYS A 156 -22.37 -8.84 4.11
CA CYS A 156 -22.30 -10.30 4.06
C CYS A 156 -23.69 -10.93 3.81
N PRO A 157 -23.89 -11.68 2.72
CA PRO A 157 -25.07 -12.50 2.55
C PRO A 157 -25.07 -13.59 3.64
N ASN A 158 -26.16 -13.74 4.38
CA ASN A 158 -26.39 -14.83 5.35
C ASN A 158 -25.55 -14.88 6.64
N THR A 159 -24.97 -13.78 7.12
CA THR A 159 -24.56 -13.73 8.53
C THR A 159 -25.81 -13.57 9.41
N THR A 160 -26.45 -14.67 9.81
CA THR A 160 -26.97 -14.70 11.19
C THR A 160 -25.73 -14.50 12.04
N THR A 161 -25.61 -13.34 12.68
CA THR A 161 -24.58 -13.11 13.68
C THR A 161 -24.58 -14.31 14.62
N THR A 162 -23.64 -15.24 14.43
CA THR A 162 -23.27 -16.18 15.49
C THR A 162 -22.83 -15.23 16.59
N GLN A 163 -23.60 -15.18 17.68
CA GLN A 163 -23.47 -14.14 18.72
C GLN A 163 -22.08 -14.07 19.38
N ASN A 164 -21.14 -14.91 18.96
CA ASN A 164 -19.81 -15.10 19.53
C ASN A 164 -18.64 -14.85 18.57
N GLU A 165 -18.84 -14.63 17.27
CA GLU A 165 -17.75 -14.17 16.40
C GLU A 165 -17.70 -12.63 16.40
N ARG A 166 -17.10 -12.08 17.47
CA ARG A 166 -16.68 -10.68 17.50
C ARG A 166 -15.43 -10.51 16.62
N VAL A 167 -15.59 -10.62 15.31
CA VAL A 167 -14.56 -10.17 14.37
C VAL A 167 -14.79 -8.68 14.15
N GLY A 168 -14.07 -7.86 14.92
CA GLY A 168 -14.19 -6.39 14.87
C GLY A 168 -15.32 -5.87 15.77
N GLY A 169 -14.95 -5.26 16.90
CA GLY A 169 -15.92 -4.65 17.81
C GLY A 169 -16.78 -3.60 17.10
N ASN A 170 -18.09 -3.67 17.32
CA ASN A 170 -19.13 -2.66 17.03
C ASN A 170 -18.64 -1.31 16.45
N VAL A 171 -18.38 -1.20 15.14
CA VAL A 171 -18.37 0.09 14.42
C VAL A 171 -18.38 -0.12 12.89
N ALA A 172 -19.45 0.40 12.26
CA ALA A 172 -19.66 0.59 10.81
C ALA A 172 -19.81 -0.67 9.93
N PRO A 173 -20.65 -0.62 8.87
CA PRO A 173 -20.91 -1.73 7.94
C PRO A 173 -19.73 -1.96 6.97
N ILE A 174 -18.51 -2.09 7.49
CA ILE A 174 -17.34 -2.51 6.72
C ILE A 174 -17.28 -4.04 6.78
N ASP A 175 -18.27 -4.69 6.17
CA ASP A 175 -18.38 -6.15 6.08
C ASP A 175 -17.61 -6.70 4.86
N THR A 176 -16.37 -6.25 4.65
CA THR A 176 -15.46 -6.83 3.64
C THR A 176 -14.83 -8.15 4.08
N TRP A 177 -15.25 -8.70 5.22
CA TRP A 177 -14.71 -9.93 5.79
C TRP A 177 -15.48 -11.18 5.35
N CYS A 178 -16.45 -11.05 4.45
CA CYS A 178 -17.13 -12.20 3.86
C CYS A 178 -16.36 -12.80 2.70
N PRO A 179 -16.27 -14.14 2.59
CA PRO A 179 -16.08 -14.75 1.30
C PRO A 179 -17.29 -14.41 0.42
N LEU A 180 -17.07 -13.63 -0.64
CA LEU A 180 -18.08 -13.34 -1.66
C LEU A 180 -17.95 -14.38 -2.77
N ASP A 181 -19.06 -14.99 -3.18
CA ASP A 181 -19.07 -15.86 -4.36
C ASP A 181 -18.98 -15.00 -5.61
N GLU A 182 -17.94 -15.20 -6.42
CA GLU A 182 -17.73 -14.49 -7.69
C GLU A 182 -18.90 -14.66 -8.67
N LYS A 183 -19.72 -15.71 -8.53
CA LYS A 183 -20.95 -15.88 -9.32
C LYS A 183 -22.02 -14.86 -8.96
N GLU A 184 -22.08 -14.43 -7.71
CA GLU A 184 -23.05 -13.44 -7.22
C GLU A 184 -22.46 -12.02 -7.28
N TYR A 185 -21.16 -11.89 -6.99
CA TYR A 185 -20.40 -10.65 -7.00
C TYR A 185 -19.26 -10.79 -8.03
N PRO A 186 -19.52 -10.54 -9.33
CA PRO A 186 -18.47 -10.65 -10.34
C PRO A 186 -17.37 -9.61 -10.10
N ASP A 187 -16.15 -9.86 -10.59
CA ASP A 187 -15.00 -8.96 -10.43
C ASP A 187 -15.32 -7.48 -10.72
N THR A 188 -16.14 -7.22 -11.75
CA THR A 188 -16.57 -5.87 -12.14
C THR A 188 -17.28 -5.09 -11.04
N PHE A 189 -17.75 -5.77 -10.00
CA PHE A 189 -18.35 -5.21 -8.82
C PHE A 189 -17.31 -4.56 -7.89
N HIS A 190 -16.11 -5.14 -7.82
CA HIS A 190 -15.06 -4.78 -6.86
C HIS A 190 -14.28 -3.52 -7.27
N TYR A 191 -13.85 -2.76 -6.28
CA TYR A 191 -13.19 -1.46 -6.50
C TYR A 191 -11.81 -1.61 -7.15
N ASP A 192 -11.11 -2.68 -6.82
CA ASP A 192 -9.78 -3.03 -7.31
C ASP A 192 -9.83 -3.42 -8.78
N TRP A 193 -10.85 -4.17 -9.22
CA TRP A 193 -11.08 -4.41 -10.65
C TRP A 193 -11.35 -3.11 -11.39
N LYS A 194 -12.24 -2.24 -10.87
CA LYS A 194 -12.57 -0.95 -11.51
C LYS A 194 -11.33 -0.06 -11.64
N LEU A 195 -10.52 0.01 -10.59
CA LEU A 195 -9.25 0.72 -10.58
C LEU A 195 -8.28 0.14 -11.61
N ALA A 196 -8.08 -1.18 -11.61
CA ALA A 196 -7.18 -1.86 -12.54
C ALA A 196 -7.61 -1.65 -14.00
N ASN A 197 -8.90 -1.85 -14.30
CA ASN A 197 -9.48 -1.64 -15.61
C ASN A 197 -9.29 -0.18 -16.08
N HIS A 198 -9.50 0.80 -15.19
CA HIS A 198 -9.23 2.20 -15.50
C HIS A 198 -7.76 2.44 -15.84
N THR A 199 -6.82 1.92 -15.04
CA THR A 199 -5.37 2.13 -15.25
C THR A 199 -4.78 1.45 -16.49
N ILE A 200 -5.40 0.40 -17.00
CA ILE A 200 -4.87 -0.35 -18.17
C ILE A 200 -5.34 0.28 -19.48
N TYR A 201 -6.56 0.83 -19.49
CA TYR A 201 -7.22 1.30 -20.71
C TYR A 201 -7.31 2.83 -20.84
N THR A 202 -6.74 3.58 -19.89
CA THR A 202 -6.58 5.05 -19.96
C THR A 202 -5.10 5.43 -20.01
#